data_AF-A0A3N5IMD7-F1
#
_entry.id   AF-A0A3N5IMD7-F1
#
_cell.length_a   1.000
_cell.length_b   1.000
_cell.length_c   1.000
_cell.angle_alpha   90.00
_cell.angle_beta   90.00
_cell.angle_gamma   90.00
#
_symmetry.space_group_name_H-M   'P 1'
#
loop_
_entity.id
_entity.type
_entity.pdbx_description
1 polymer ?
#
loop_
_entity_poly.entity_id
_entity_poly.type
_entity_poly.pdbx_seq_one_letter_code
_entity_poly.pdbx_strand_id
1 'polypeptide(L)'
;MAEVTVSQFAEVLKVPVERLITQLDEAGIKVSGADDIISDEAKMELLTHLRRAHGREEDAAAAPRKITLKRKAQQEIKVASTLGRARTVNVEVRVKKTYLNRTVLEEEQRQRQEEVDRARQAEESVRLEAERREAELRDAERLERERLEREAQARVDEEARLRAEAEAQHQAEKSEHVRHEKTEPVVEPSAAEPVRAAPPP
;
A
#
# COMPACT_ATOMS: atom_id res chain seq x y z
N MET A 1 29.44 16.73 -44.31
CA MET A 1 30.37 17.52 -45.15
C MET A 1 29.56 18.26 -46.18
N ALA A 2 28.97 19.37 -45.75
CA ALA A 2 28.42 20.38 -46.64
C ALA A 2 28.96 21.73 -46.15
N GLU A 3 29.99 22.21 -46.84
CA GLU A 3 30.47 23.59 -46.74
C GLU A 3 29.39 24.50 -47.35
N VAL A 4 28.86 25.43 -46.55
CA VAL A 4 27.75 26.31 -46.93
C VAL A 4 28.18 27.74 -46.63
N THR A 5 27.87 28.69 -47.52
CA THR A 5 28.20 30.09 -47.26
C THR A 5 27.32 30.70 -46.17
N VAL A 6 27.80 31.75 -45.51
CA VAL A 6 27.04 32.50 -44.48
C VAL A 6 25.70 33.00 -45.06
N SER A 7 25.71 33.49 -46.30
CA SER A 7 24.51 33.96 -47.02
C SER A 7 23.46 32.85 -47.19
N GLN A 8 23.88 31.67 -47.66
CA GLN A 8 22.99 30.51 -47.84
C GLN A 8 22.46 30.00 -46.49
N PHE A 9 23.30 29.98 -45.46
CA PHE A 9 22.89 29.54 -44.13
C PHE A 9 21.88 30.50 -43.49
N ALA A 10 22.07 31.81 -43.64
CA ALA A 10 21.14 32.85 -43.21
C ALA A 10 19.76 32.71 -43.87
N GLU A 11 19.73 32.42 -45.17
CA GLU A 11 18.49 32.21 -45.92
C GLU A 11 17.70 30.99 -45.42
N VAL A 12 18.39 29.87 -45.16
CA VAL A 12 17.77 28.66 -44.59
C VAL A 12 17.17 28.93 -43.22
N LEU A 13 17.89 29.68 -42.37
CA LEU A 13 17.42 30.05 -41.03
C LEU A 13 16.41 31.20 -41.04
N LYS A 14 16.20 31.87 -42.20
CA LYS A 14 15.39 33.09 -42.34
C LYS A 14 15.80 34.19 -41.36
N VAL A 15 17.11 34.30 -41.12
CA VAL A 15 17.71 35.33 -40.27
C VAL A 15 18.49 36.30 -41.17
N PRO A 16 18.46 37.62 -40.91
CA PRO A 16 19.30 38.55 -41.66
C PRO A 16 20.78 38.20 -41.54
N VAL A 17 21.54 38.34 -42.63
CA VAL A 17 22.98 37.98 -42.69
C VAL A 17 23.77 38.71 -41.60
N GLU A 18 23.50 40.00 -41.39
CA GLU A 18 24.15 40.81 -40.35
C GLU A 18 23.95 40.22 -38.95
N ARG A 19 22.72 39.76 -38.66
CA ARG A 19 22.35 39.13 -37.39
C ARG A 19 23.10 37.82 -37.18
N LEU A 20 23.24 37.02 -38.24
CA LEU A 20 23.95 35.75 -38.17
C LEU A 20 25.44 35.97 -37.93
N ILE A 21 26.06 36.97 -38.57
CA ILE A 21 27.47 37.31 -38.33
C ILE A 21 27.69 37.70 -36.87
N THR A 22 26.80 38.54 -36.30
CA THR A 22 26.89 38.89 -34.87
C THR A 22 26.81 37.65 -33.97
N GLN A 23 25.92 36.70 -34.27
CA GLN A 23 25.77 35.48 -33.49
C GLN A 23 26.97 34.53 -33.63
N LEU A 24 27.59 34.48 -34.81
CA LEU A 24 28.81 33.70 -35.04
C LEU A 24 30.00 34.29 -34.27
N ASP A 25 30.13 35.62 -34.27
CA ASP A 25 31.15 36.31 -33.48
C ASP A 25 30.95 36.11 -31.97
N GLU A 26 29.71 36.18 -31.48
CA GLU A 26 29.36 35.89 -30.08
C GLU A 26 29.68 34.43 -29.70
N ALA A 27 29.53 33.49 -30.63
CA ALA A 27 29.91 32.09 -30.46
C ALA A 27 31.43 31.85 -30.56
N GLY A 28 32.23 32.87 -30.90
CA GLY A 28 33.68 32.78 -31.05
C GLY A 28 34.16 32.35 -32.44
N ILE A 29 33.26 32.26 -33.41
CA ILE A 29 33.55 31.89 -34.80
C ILE A 29 33.74 33.18 -35.60
N LYS A 30 34.99 33.50 -35.92
CA LYS A 30 35.32 34.70 -36.70
C LYS A 30 34.99 34.48 -38.16
N VAL A 31 34.15 35.36 -38.72
CA VAL A 31 33.71 35.31 -40.12
C VAL A 31 33.92 36.66 -40.78
N SER A 32 34.45 36.67 -42.00
CA SER A 32 34.88 37.91 -42.65
C SER A 32 33.74 38.62 -43.40
N GLY A 33 32.67 37.90 -43.75
CA GLY A 33 31.55 38.44 -44.52
C GLY A 33 30.53 37.39 -44.98
N ALA A 34 29.62 37.80 -45.86
CA ALA A 34 28.49 36.99 -46.32
C ALA A 34 28.88 35.79 -47.21
N ASP A 35 30.04 35.87 -47.86
CA ASP A 35 30.54 34.86 -48.80
C ASP A 35 31.49 33.84 -48.16
N ASP A 36 31.76 33.99 -46.86
CA ASP A 36 32.64 33.10 -46.14
C ASP A 36 31.99 31.72 -45.95
N ILE A 37 32.82 30.68 -45.80
CA ILE A 37 32.36 29.29 -45.74
C ILE A 37 32.25 28.85 -44.28
N ILE A 38 31.08 28.33 -43.90
CA ILE A 38 30.82 27.80 -42.56
C ILE A 38 30.96 26.27 -42.56
N SER A 39 31.82 25.76 -41.67
CA SER A 39 31.98 24.32 -41.41
C SER A 39 30.83 23.73 -40.57
N ASP A 40 30.64 22.41 -40.62
CA ASP A 40 29.61 21.75 -39.81
C ASP A 40 29.91 21.88 -38.29
N GLU A 41 31.17 22.01 -37.89
CA GLU A 41 31.60 22.24 -36.50
C GLU A 41 31.18 23.63 -35.99
N ALA A 42 31.39 24.67 -36.80
CA ALA A 42 30.95 26.03 -36.50
C ALA A 42 29.42 26.12 -36.32
N LYS A 43 28.65 25.35 -37.10
CA LYS A 43 27.18 25.26 -36.92
C LYS A 43 26.82 24.67 -35.55
N MET A 44 27.54 23.65 -35.10
CA MET A 44 27.29 22.99 -33.81
C MET A 44 27.68 23.89 -32.62
N GLU A 45 28.77 24.65 -32.75
CA GLU A 45 29.17 25.64 -31.74
C GLU A 45 28.14 26.76 -31.62
N LEU A 46 27.69 27.34 -32.75
CA LEU A 46 26.60 28.32 -32.76
C LEU A 46 25.33 27.76 -32.10
N LEU A 47 24.94 26.53 -32.42
CA LEU A 47 23.78 25.87 -31.81
C LEU A 47 23.94 25.67 -30.30
N THR A 48 25.15 25.41 -29.83
CA THR A 48 25.44 25.26 -28.41
C THR A 48 25.37 26.61 -27.69
N HIS A 49 25.94 27.66 -28.28
CA HIS A 49 25.83 29.03 -27.77
C HIS A 49 24.37 29.49 -27.68
N LEU A 50 23.57 29.30 -28.74
CA LEU A 50 22.16 29.66 -28.75
C LEU A 50 21.35 28.89 -27.71
N ARG A 51 21.63 27.59 -27.50
CA ARG A 51 20.97 26.79 -26.45
C ARG A 51 21.29 27.31 -25.04
N ARG A 52 22.52 27.75 -24.79
CA ARG A 52 22.92 28.37 -23.53
C ARG A 52 22.29 29.75 -23.34
N ALA A 53 22.36 30.62 -24.36
CA ALA A 53 21.79 31.96 -24.32
C ALA A 53 20.26 31.97 -24.15
N HIS A 54 19.57 30.96 -24.70
CA HIS A 54 18.13 30.75 -24.53
C HIS A 54 17.77 29.88 -23.32
N GLY A 55 18.73 29.55 -22.46
CA GLY A 55 18.46 28.92 -21.17
C GLY A 55 18.12 27.43 -21.22
N ARG A 56 18.18 26.79 -22.39
CA ARG A 56 17.62 25.44 -22.55
C ARG A 56 18.46 24.35 -21.90
N GLU A 57 19.75 24.59 -21.66
CA GLU A 57 20.68 23.59 -21.12
C GLU A 57 21.05 23.82 -19.63
N GLU A 58 20.98 25.06 -19.13
CA GLU A 58 21.37 25.39 -17.74
C GLU A 58 20.20 25.74 -16.80
N ASP A 59 19.00 26.05 -17.32
CA ASP A 59 17.90 26.58 -16.49
C ASP A 59 17.02 25.55 -15.78
N ALA A 60 17.28 24.24 -15.90
CA ALA A 60 16.64 23.30 -14.99
C ALA A 60 17.12 23.54 -13.53
N ALA A 61 18.34 24.03 -13.35
CA ALA A 61 18.94 24.30 -12.04
C ALA A 61 19.01 25.80 -11.67
N ALA A 62 19.15 26.70 -12.65
CA ALA A 62 19.36 28.13 -12.41
C ALA A 62 18.07 29.00 -12.42
N ALA A 63 16.96 28.49 -12.94
CA ALA A 63 15.72 29.27 -12.97
C ALA A 63 15.10 29.41 -11.56
N PRO A 64 14.65 30.61 -11.16
CA PRO A 64 14.03 30.83 -9.86
C PRO A 64 12.74 30.02 -9.71
N ARG A 65 12.57 29.31 -8.59
CA ARG A 65 11.44 28.39 -8.32
C ARG A 65 10.04 28.96 -8.62
N LYS A 66 9.88 30.29 -8.53
CA LYS A 66 8.63 31.02 -8.70
C LYS A 66 8.90 32.35 -9.38
N ILE A 67 8.19 32.64 -10.48
CA ILE A 67 8.26 33.92 -11.19
C ILE A 67 6.86 34.56 -11.17
N THR A 68 6.77 35.82 -10.75
CA THR A 68 5.51 36.56 -10.79
C THR A 68 5.53 37.58 -11.93
N LEU A 69 4.69 37.38 -12.93
CA LEU A 69 4.48 38.32 -14.02
C LEU A 69 3.38 39.31 -13.65
N LYS A 70 3.69 40.61 -13.77
CA LYS A 70 2.75 41.71 -13.63
C LYS A 70 2.47 42.28 -15.02
N ARG A 71 1.22 42.24 -15.48
CA ARG A 71 0.78 42.84 -16.75
C ARG A 71 -0.25 43.93 -16.47
N LYS A 72 -0.17 45.02 -17.23
CA LYS A 72 -1.14 46.11 -17.22
C LYS A 72 -1.86 46.10 -18.56
N ALA A 73 -3.18 46.05 -18.53
CA ALA A 73 -4.01 46.15 -19.72
C ALA A 73 -4.99 47.31 -19.52
N GLN A 74 -5.00 48.27 -20.44
CA GLN A 74 -5.95 49.37 -20.41
C GLN A 74 -7.11 49.02 -21.35
N GLN A 75 -8.33 49.21 -20.89
CA GLN A 75 -9.57 48.99 -21.64
C GLN A 75 -10.43 50.24 -21.55
N GLU A 76 -11.10 50.59 -22.63
CA GLU A 76 -12.02 51.71 -22.67
C GLU A 76 -13.46 51.18 -22.60
N ILE A 77 -14.21 51.61 -21.58
CA ILE A 77 -15.62 51.28 -21.44
C ILE A 77 -16.44 52.49 -21.87
N LYS A 78 -17.27 52.31 -22.91
CA LYS A 78 -18.28 53.29 -23.32
C LYS A 78 -19.51 53.11 -22.45
N VAL A 79 -19.77 54.07 -21.57
CA VAL A 79 -20.94 54.08 -20.68
C VAL A 79 -22.02 54.95 -21.30
N ALA A 80 -23.17 54.36 -21.60
CA ALA A 80 -24.36 55.10 -22.00
C ALA A 80 -24.88 55.91 -20.80
N SER A 81 -24.93 57.24 -20.93
CA SER A 81 -25.50 58.11 -19.90
C SER A 81 -26.97 58.36 -20.20
N THR A 82 -27.80 58.39 -19.15
CA THR A 82 -29.25 58.67 -19.23
C THR A 82 -29.57 60.04 -19.85
N LEU A 83 -28.60 60.96 -19.91
CA LEU A 83 -28.70 62.30 -20.51
C LEU A 83 -28.07 62.41 -21.92
N GLY A 84 -28.09 61.32 -22.71
CA GLY A 84 -27.85 61.35 -24.17
C GLY A 84 -26.40 61.52 -24.66
N ARG A 85 -25.42 61.83 -23.79
CA ARG A 85 -23.99 61.81 -24.14
C ARG A 85 -23.28 60.60 -23.54
N ALA A 86 -22.77 59.71 -24.39
CA ALA A 86 -21.94 58.59 -23.98
C ALA A 86 -20.58 59.08 -23.46
N ARG A 87 -20.11 58.54 -22.32
CA ARG A 87 -18.79 58.84 -21.77
C ARG A 87 -17.87 57.64 -21.94
N THR A 88 -16.64 57.87 -22.36
CA THR A 88 -15.61 56.85 -22.39
C THR A 88 -14.82 56.90 -21.09
N VAL A 89 -14.75 55.77 -20.39
CA VAL A 89 -14.00 55.61 -19.13
C VAL A 89 -12.81 54.69 -19.41
N ASN A 90 -11.61 55.16 -19.12
CA ASN A 90 -10.40 54.36 -19.23
C ASN A 90 -10.24 53.51 -17.96
N VAL A 91 -10.21 52.20 -18.12
CA VAL A 91 -10.08 51.21 -17.05
C VAL A 91 -8.74 50.50 -17.19
N GLU A 92 -7.86 50.63 -16.20
CA GLU A 92 -6.60 49.87 -16.16
C GLU A 92 -6.78 48.59 -15.34
N VAL A 93 -6.81 47.44 -16.03
CA VAL A 93 -6.77 46.12 -15.41
C VAL A 93 -5.33 45.73 -15.14
N ARG A 94 -4.98 45.53 -13.87
CA ARG A 94 -3.67 45.06 -13.44
C ARG A 94 -3.75 43.58 -13.10
N VAL A 95 -3.05 42.75 -13.87
CA VAL A 95 -3.04 41.30 -13.72
C VAL A 95 -1.71 40.86 -13.11
N LYS A 96 -1.78 40.10 -12.01
CA LYS A 96 -0.65 39.40 -11.41
C LYS A 96 -0.81 37.91 -11.65
N LYS A 97 0.05 37.30 -12.48
CA LYS A 97 0.10 35.85 -12.67
C LYS A 97 1.40 35.31 -12.10
N THR A 98 1.30 34.29 -11.27
CA THR A 98 2.47 33.64 -10.68
C THR A 98 2.66 32.28 -11.32
N TYR A 99 3.82 32.07 -11.94
CA TYR A 99 4.23 30.82 -12.56
C TYR A 99 5.23 30.13 -11.63
N LEU A 100 5.05 28.82 -11.47
CA LEU A 100 5.94 27.94 -10.71
C LEU A 100 6.76 27.13 -11.71
N ASN A 101 8.02 26.85 -11.39
CA ASN A 101 8.86 26.01 -12.23
C ASN A 101 8.30 24.59 -12.30
N ARG A 102 8.37 24.01 -13.50
CA ARG A 102 7.84 22.67 -13.77
C ARG A 102 8.53 21.60 -12.90
N THR A 103 9.84 21.73 -12.72
CA THR A 103 10.66 20.85 -11.89
C THR A 103 10.21 20.84 -10.43
N VAL A 104 9.89 22.01 -9.87
CA VAL A 104 9.40 22.14 -8.48
C VAL A 104 8.03 21.48 -8.31
N LEU A 105 7.16 21.60 -9.32
CA LEU A 105 5.83 20.98 -9.30
C LEU A 105 5.93 19.45 -9.33
N GLU A 106 6.85 18.92 -10.13
CA GLU A 106 7.10 17.48 -10.26
C GLU A 106 7.76 16.91 -8.99
N GLU A 107 8.69 17.63 -8.37
CA GLU A 107 9.26 17.26 -7.06
C GLU A 107 8.19 17.22 -5.96
N GLU A 108 7.34 18.24 -5.88
CA GLU A 108 6.27 18.29 -4.86
C GLU A 108 5.24 17.17 -5.08
N GLN A 109 4.92 16.87 -6.35
CA GLN A 109 4.03 15.75 -6.68
C GLN A 109 4.65 14.41 -6.30
N ARG A 110 5.95 14.21 -6.57
CA ARG A 110 6.67 12.99 -6.20
C ARG A 110 6.72 12.81 -4.69
N GLN A 111 7.00 13.87 -3.93
CA GLN A 111 7.01 13.83 -2.46
C GLN A 111 5.64 13.44 -1.89
N ARG A 112 4.55 14.06 -2.40
CA ARG A 112 3.19 13.68 -1.99
C ARG A 112 2.88 12.22 -2.31
N GLN A 113 3.35 11.73 -3.45
CA GLN A 113 3.13 10.34 -3.86
C GLN A 113 3.89 9.38 -2.92
N GLU A 114 5.13 9.69 -2.58
CA GLU A 114 5.93 8.93 -1.61
C GLU A 114 5.31 8.94 -0.20
N GLU A 115 4.72 10.06 0.24
CA GLU A 115 3.99 10.13 1.51
C GLU A 115 2.73 9.26 1.51
N VAL A 116 1.95 9.28 0.42
CA VAL A 116 0.76 8.44 0.27
C VAL A 116 1.13 6.96 0.23
N ASP A 117 2.23 6.61 -0.45
CA ASP A 117 2.70 5.23 -0.50
C ASP A 117 3.21 4.75 0.86
N ARG A 118 3.93 5.60 1.60
CA ARG A 118 4.35 5.31 2.97
C ARG A 118 3.16 5.12 3.91
N ALA A 119 2.13 5.96 3.79
CA ALA A 119 0.91 5.83 4.58
C ALA A 119 0.20 4.49 4.29
N ARG A 120 0.08 4.11 3.01
CA ARG A 120 -0.50 2.82 2.62
C ARG A 120 0.30 1.62 3.15
N GLN A 121 1.63 1.66 3.07
CA GLN A 121 2.48 0.60 3.62
C GLN A 121 2.33 0.48 5.14
N ALA A 122 2.23 1.61 5.85
CA ALA A 122 1.98 1.60 7.29
C ALA A 122 0.62 0.97 7.62
N GLU A 123 -0.45 1.35 6.93
CA GLU A 123 -1.77 0.74 7.13
C GLU A 123 -1.78 -0.76 6.81
N GLU A 124 -1.11 -1.18 5.75
CA GLU A 124 -1.01 -2.60 5.37
C GLU A 124 -0.23 -3.41 6.42
N SER A 125 0.86 -2.85 6.95
CA SER A 125 1.63 -3.50 8.02
C SER A 125 0.80 -3.67 9.29
N VAL A 126 0.01 -2.67 9.68
CA VAL A 126 -0.88 -2.74 10.85
C VAL A 126 -1.98 -3.78 10.63
N ARG A 127 -2.56 -3.85 9.42
CA ARG A 127 -3.56 -4.88 9.09
C ARG A 127 -2.97 -6.28 9.16
N LEU A 128 -1.79 -6.49 8.59
CA LEU A 128 -1.11 -7.79 8.62
C LEU A 128 -0.76 -8.21 10.05
N GLU A 129 -0.29 -7.28 10.90
CA GLU A 129 -0.05 -7.57 12.31
C GLU A 129 -1.34 -7.93 13.07
N ALA A 130 -2.44 -7.22 12.80
CA ALA A 130 -3.73 -7.52 13.40
C ALA A 130 -4.24 -8.92 12.98
N GLU A 131 -4.15 -9.26 11.70
CA GLU A 131 -4.52 -10.57 11.18
C GLU A 131 -3.67 -11.68 11.79
N ARG A 132 -2.35 -11.48 11.92
CA ARG A 132 -1.45 -12.44 12.59
C ARG A 132 -1.83 -12.66 14.05
N ARG A 133 -2.13 -11.60 14.79
CA ARG A 133 -2.58 -11.71 16.19
C ARG A 133 -3.91 -12.46 16.29
N GLU A 134 -4.85 -12.18 15.39
CA GLU A 134 -6.14 -12.88 15.37
C GLU A 134 -5.97 -14.38 15.03
N ALA A 135 -5.11 -14.71 14.07
CA ALA A 135 -4.79 -16.10 13.74
C ALA A 135 -4.14 -16.84 14.93
N GLU A 136 -3.20 -16.20 15.62
CA GLU A 136 -2.55 -16.77 16.81
C GLU A 136 -3.56 -17.03 17.94
N LEU A 137 -4.48 -16.09 18.20
CA LEU A 137 -5.55 -16.28 19.18
C LEU A 137 -6.48 -17.43 18.80
N ARG A 138 -6.87 -17.53 17.52
CA ARG A 138 -7.71 -18.64 17.03
C ARG A 138 -7.02 -19.99 17.15
N ASP A 139 -5.74 -20.07 16.85
CA ASP A 139 -4.97 -21.31 16.98
C ASP A 139 -4.78 -21.69 18.46
N ALA A 140 -4.54 -20.71 19.35
CA ALA A 140 -4.50 -20.94 20.79
C ALA A 140 -5.84 -21.47 21.32
N GLU A 141 -6.97 -20.87 20.91
CA GLU A 141 -8.30 -21.34 21.30
C GLU A 141 -8.58 -22.77 20.80
N ARG A 142 -8.17 -23.10 19.56
CA ARG A 142 -8.31 -24.47 19.05
C ARG A 142 -7.50 -25.47 19.88
N LEU A 143 -6.26 -25.13 20.23
CA LEU A 143 -5.40 -25.99 21.05
C LEU A 143 -5.96 -26.19 22.46
N GLU A 144 -6.53 -25.15 23.08
CA GLU A 144 -7.19 -25.28 24.38
C GLU A 144 -8.45 -26.16 24.31
N ARG A 145 -9.29 -25.98 23.28
CA ARG A 145 -10.46 -26.85 23.08
C ARG A 145 -10.07 -28.30 22.89
N GLU A 146 -9.05 -28.58 22.07
CA GLU A 146 -8.57 -29.95 21.85
C GLU A 146 -8.01 -30.57 23.14
N ARG A 147 -7.35 -29.79 24.00
CA ARG A 147 -6.90 -30.25 25.32
C ARG A 147 -8.08 -30.61 26.22
N LEU A 148 -9.08 -29.73 26.32
CA LEU A 148 -10.26 -29.97 27.14
C LEU A 148 -11.05 -31.19 26.65
N GLU A 149 -11.19 -31.37 25.33
CA GLU A 149 -11.84 -32.55 24.76
C GLU A 149 -11.08 -33.84 25.08
N ARG A 150 -9.75 -33.83 24.98
CA ARG A 150 -8.91 -35.00 25.36
C ARG A 150 -9.01 -35.31 26.85
N GLU A 151 -8.99 -34.30 27.71
CA GLU A 151 -9.17 -34.48 29.15
C GLU A 151 -10.56 -35.05 29.47
N ALA A 152 -11.61 -34.54 28.83
CA ALA A 152 -12.97 -35.05 28.99
C ALA A 152 -13.10 -36.51 28.51
N GLN A 153 -12.52 -36.86 27.36
CA GLN A 153 -12.48 -38.24 26.87
C GLN A 153 -11.74 -39.16 27.83
N ALA A 154 -10.58 -38.75 28.34
CA ALA A 154 -9.82 -39.53 29.32
C ALA A 154 -10.63 -39.78 30.61
N ARG A 155 -11.40 -38.79 31.09
CA ARG A 155 -12.29 -38.96 32.25
C ARG A 155 -13.40 -39.97 31.99
N VAL A 156 -14.03 -39.91 30.82
CA VAL A 156 -15.07 -40.87 30.41
C VAL A 156 -14.50 -42.28 30.30
N ASP A 157 -13.32 -42.42 29.71
CA ASP A 157 -12.63 -43.71 29.58
C ASP A 157 -12.21 -44.29 30.94
N GLU A 158 -11.69 -43.45 31.86
CA GLU A 158 -11.39 -43.85 33.24
C GLU A 158 -12.65 -44.31 33.98
N GLU A 159 -13.75 -43.56 33.89
CA GLU A 159 -15.01 -43.92 34.54
C GLU A 159 -15.59 -45.23 33.96
N ALA A 160 -15.52 -45.43 32.64
CA ALA A 160 -15.95 -46.66 32.00
C ALA A 160 -15.12 -47.87 32.45
N ARG A 161 -13.80 -47.71 32.61
CA ARG A 161 -12.92 -48.76 33.14
C ARG A 161 -13.27 -49.13 34.58
N LEU A 162 -13.44 -48.13 35.44
CA LEU A 162 -13.82 -48.36 36.85
C LEU A 162 -15.18 -49.06 36.96
N ARG A 163 -16.17 -48.68 36.15
CA ARG A 163 -17.48 -49.35 36.11
C ARG A 163 -17.36 -50.80 35.63
N ALA A 164 -16.59 -51.06 34.58
CA ALA A 164 -16.36 -52.42 34.07
C ALA A 164 -15.63 -53.31 35.10
N GLU A 165 -14.64 -52.77 35.81
CA GLU A 165 -13.96 -53.47 36.91
C GLU A 165 -14.90 -53.79 38.07
N ALA A 166 -15.74 -52.83 38.50
CA ALA A 166 -16.73 -53.05 39.55
C ALA A 166 -17.79 -54.10 39.15
N GLU A 167 -18.26 -54.07 37.90
CA GLU A 167 -19.18 -55.09 37.38
C GLU A 167 -18.53 -56.48 37.34
N ALA A 168 -17.25 -56.57 36.93
CA ALA A 168 -16.52 -57.83 36.91
C ALA A 168 -16.29 -58.39 38.34
N GLN A 169 -15.96 -57.54 39.31
CA GLN A 169 -15.84 -57.94 40.72
C GLN A 169 -17.17 -58.44 41.27
N HIS A 170 -18.26 -57.72 41.03
CA HIS A 170 -19.58 -58.12 41.50
C HIS A 170 -20.08 -59.44 40.85
N GLN A 171 -19.76 -59.67 39.57
CA GLN A 171 -20.03 -60.96 38.91
C GLN A 171 -19.17 -62.09 39.51
N ALA A 172 -17.90 -61.82 39.80
CA ALA A 172 -17.02 -62.78 40.46
C ALA A 172 -17.52 -63.15 41.86
N GLU A 173 -17.88 -62.17 42.69
CA GLU A 173 -18.46 -62.38 44.03
C GLU A 173 -19.77 -63.17 43.97
N LYS A 174 -20.66 -62.85 43.02
CA LYS A 174 -21.89 -63.62 42.80
C LYS A 174 -21.59 -65.07 42.40
N SER A 175 -20.63 -65.27 41.50
CA SER A 175 -20.24 -66.62 41.07
C SER A 175 -19.59 -67.43 42.20
N GLU A 176 -18.84 -66.76 43.09
CA GLU A 176 -18.24 -67.37 44.28
C GLU A 176 -19.31 -67.71 45.31
N HIS A 177 -20.28 -66.83 45.56
CA HIS A 177 -21.39 -67.08 46.48
C HIS A 177 -22.25 -68.26 46.03
N VAL A 178 -22.61 -68.33 44.74
CA VAL A 178 -23.33 -69.48 44.17
C VAL A 178 -22.51 -70.77 44.26
N ARG A 179 -21.18 -70.69 44.12
CA ARG A 179 -20.30 -71.85 44.28
C ARG A 179 -20.23 -72.31 45.74
N HIS A 180 -20.18 -71.38 46.68
CA HIS A 180 -20.15 -71.66 48.13
C HIS A 180 -21.47 -72.26 48.61
N GLU A 181 -22.62 -71.72 48.17
CA GLU A 181 -23.97 -72.22 48.47
C GLU A 181 -24.18 -73.64 47.94
N LYS A 182 -23.60 -73.97 46.77
CA LYS A 182 -23.66 -75.32 46.18
C LYS A 182 -22.73 -76.33 46.87
N THR A 183 -21.84 -75.90 47.76
CA THR A 183 -20.90 -76.76 48.50
C THR A 183 -21.27 -77.00 49.97
N GLU A 184 -22.40 -76.48 50.47
CA GLU A 184 -22.94 -76.93 51.76
C GLU A 184 -23.66 -78.29 51.62
N PRO A 185 -23.23 -79.36 52.31
CA PRO A 185 -23.94 -80.64 52.26
C PRO A 185 -25.20 -80.58 53.13
N VAL A 186 -26.33 -80.94 52.52
CA VAL A 186 -27.63 -81.18 53.17
C VAL A 186 -27.49 -82.35 54.17
N VAL A 187 -27.70 -82.08 55.46
CA VAL A 187 -27.94 -83.10 56.49
C VAL A 187 -29.43 -83.08 56.85
N GLU A 188 -30.18 -84.07 56.34
CA GLU A 188 -31.55 -84.39 56.78
C GLU A 188 -31.52 -85.19 58.10
N PRO A 189 -32.56 -85.06 58.93
CA PRO A 189 -33.02 -86.19 59.73
C PRO A 189 -34.48 -86.56 59.40
N SER A 190 -34.65 -87.79 58.93
CA SER A 190 -35.94 -88.47 58.72
C SER A 190 -36.19 -89.51 59.81
N ALA A 191 -37.32 -89.33 60.52
CA ALA A 191 -38.29 -90.29 61.08
C ALA A 191 -37.88 -91.42 62.05
N ALA A 192 -38.58 -91.50 63.20
CA ALA A 192 -39.31 -92.71 63.66
C ALA A 192 -40.14 -92.47 64.96
N GLU A 193 -41.46 -92.61 64.86
CA GLU A 193 -42.46 -92.89 65.93
C GLU A 193 -42.68 -94.43 66.01
N PRO A 194 -43.59 -95.04 66.83
CA PRO A 194 -44.32 -94.66 68.08
C PRO A 194 -44.19 -95.79 69.18
N VAL A 195 -44.79 -95.80 70.40
CA VAL A 195 -46.18 -96.20 70.76
C VAL A 195 -46.37 -96.24 72.32
N ARG A 196 -47.48 -95.64 72.80
CA ARG A 196 -48.39 -95.91 73.97
C ARG A 196 -47.87 -96.56 75.27
N ALA A 197 -48.31 -96.03 76.43
CA ALA A 197 -49.62 -96.30 77.08
C ALA A 197 -49.67 -95.69 78.51
N ALA A 198 -50.80 -95.07 78.85
CA ALA A 198 -51.18 -94.64 80.21
C ALA A 198 -51.85 -95.84 80.97
N PRO A 199 -52.55 -95.71 82.14
CA PRO A 199 -52.77 -94.60 83.09
C PRO A 199 -52.69 -95.11 84.58
N PRO A 200 -53.61 -94.78 85.55
CA PRO A 200 -53.39 -93.90 86.71
C PRO A 200 -53.60 -94.63 88.07
N PRO A 201 -53.73 -93.93 89.23
CA PRO A 201 -55.01 -93.33 89.65
C PRO A 201 -54.93 -91.85 90.07
#